data_AF-A0A9E2N0V6-F1
#
_entry.id   AF-A0A9E2N0V6-F1
#
_cell.length_a   1.000
_cell.length_b   1.000
_cell.length_c   1.000
_cell.angle_alpha   90.00
_cell.angle_beta   90.00
_cell.angle_gamma   90.00
#
_symmetry.space_group_name_H-M   'P 1'
#
loop_
_entity.id
_entity.type
_entity.pdbx_description
1 polymer ?
#
loop_
_entity_poly.entity_id
_entity_poly.type
_entity_poly.pdbx_seq_one_letter_code
_entity_poly.pdbx_strand_id
1 'polypeptide(L)'
;MAKQKKLSPRYQSWIDARTRFHLSDMHIQMARELGMNPKKFGKVANHKQEPWKEPLPDFIESLYRKRFKKDRPENIRSVERMVKEKERKQAERKARKQQEQDRQQSNAGDSERPADVLF
;
A
#
# COMPACT_ATOMS: atom_id res chain seq x y z
N MET A 1 -4.12 15.74 19.35
CA MET A 1 -3.39 15.58 18.07
C MET A 1 -3.92 14.35 17.36
N ALA A 2 -4.49 14.49 16.17
CA ALA A 2 -5.02 13.36 15.41
C ALA A 2 -3.88 12.38 15.11
N LYS A 3 -4.02 11.12 15.57
CA LYS A 3 -3.10 10.04 15.20
C LYS A 3 -3.16 9.92 13.68
N GLN A 4 -2.13 10.42 13.00
CA GLN A 4 -1.92 10.17 11.59
C GLN A 4 -2.12 8.68 11.36
N LYS A 5 -3.07 8.32 10.48
CA LYS A 5 -3.37 6.91 10.16
C LYS A 5 -2.06 6.29 9.73
N LYS A 6 -1.51 5.39 10.56
CA LYS A 6 -0.24 4.73 10.28
C LYS A 6 -0.39 3.99 8.97
N LEU A 7 0.19 4.53 7.91
CA LEU A 7 0.42 3.84 6.66
C LEU A 7 0.94 2.44 7.00
N SER A 8 0.40 1.40 6.37
CA SER A 8 0.84 0.02 6.64
C SER A 8 2.38 -0.02 6.56
N PRO A 9 3.08 -0.66 7.52
CA PRO A 9 4.55 -0.63 7.61
C PRO A 9 5.26 -1.01 6.29
N ARG A 10 4.59 -1.82 5.47
CA ARG A 10 5.07 -2.21 4.13
C ARG A 10 5.13 -1.04 3.16
N TYR A 11 4.11 -0.17 3.12
CA TYR A 11 4.08 0.99 2.23
C TYR A 11 5.00 2.10 2.73
N GLN A 12 5.09 2.28 4.06
CA GLN A 12 6.01 3.26 4.66
C GLN A 12 7.46 2.99 4.25
N SER A 13 7.87 1.72 4.20
CA SER A 13 9.22 1.33 3.79
C SER A 13 9.54 1.72 2.34
N TRP A 14 8.54 1.70 1.45
CA TRP A 14 8.71 2.11 0.06
C TRP A 14 8.77 3.63 -0.11
N ILE A 15 7.98 4.38 0.67
CA ILE A 15 8.01 5.86 0.68
C ILE A 15 9.35 6.34 1.24
N ASP A 16 9.80 5.77 2.34
CA ASP A 16 11.10 6.11 2.94
C ASP A 16 12.27 5.82 1.98
N ALA A 17 12.26 4.64 1.36
CA ALA A 17 13.26 4.29 0.34
C ALA A 17 13.22 5.25 -0.86
N ARG A 18 12.03 5.65 -1.31
CA ARG A 18 11.85 6.61 -2.40
C ARG A 18 12.52 7.95 -2.08
N THR A 19 12.23 8.51 -0.92
CA THR A 19 12.80 9.79 -0.47
C THR A 19 14.30 9.68 -0.25
N ARG A 20 14.77 8.60 0.40
CA ARG A 20 16.18 8.41 0.75
C ARG A 20 17.09 8.21 -0.46
N PHE A 21 16.61 7.50 -1.48
CA PHE A 21 17.39 7.17 -2.68
C PHE A 21 16.96 7.99 -3.90
N HIS A 22 16.14 9.03 -3.72
CA HIS A 22 15.67 9.92 -4.79
C HIS A 22 15.05 9.16 -5.98
N LEU A 23 14.28 8.11 -5.67
CA LEU A 23 13.62 7.29 -6.68
C LEU A 23 12.31 7.96 -7.12
N SER A 24 12.01 7.91 -8.41
CA SER A 24 10.69 8.28 -8.92
C SER A 24 9.69 7.13 -8.74
N ASP A 25 8.40 7.43 -8.86
CA ASP A 25 7.33 6.42 -8.74
C ASP A 25 7.50 5.28 -9.76
N MET A 26 8.11 5.58 -10.90
CA MET A 26 8.49 4.61 -11.93
C MET A 26 9.51 3.59 -11.39
N HIS A 27 10.62 4.03 -10.79
CA HIS A 27 11.63 3.12 -10.22
C HIS A 27 11.07 2.26 -9.08
N ILE A 28 10.20 2.85 -8.24
CA ILE A 28 9.52 2.09 -7.18
C ILE A 28 8.62 1.01 -7.77
N GLN A 29 7.91 1.30 -8.85
CA GLN A 29 7.09 0.31 -9.55
C GLN A 29 7.95 -0.79 -10.17
N MET A 30 9.02 -0.44 -10.90
CA MET A 30 9.95 -1.42 -11.48
C MET A 30 10.55 -2.34 -10.41
N ALA A 31 11.05 -1.77 -9.32
CA ALA A 31 11.65 -2.54 -8.23
C ALA A 31 10.65 -3.50 -7.55
N ARG A 32 9.36 -3.13 -7.50
CA ARG A 32 8.30 -4.00 -6.99
C ARG A 32 7.99 -5.15 -7.94
N GLU A 33 7.92 -4.90 -9.24
CA GLU A 33 7.75 -5.95 -10.26
C GLU A 33 8.96 -6.89 -10.32
N LEU A 34 10.16 -6.36 -10.08
CA LEU A 34 11.38 -7.15 -9.91
C LEU A 34 11.39 -7.99 -8.63
N GLY A 35 10.51 -7.69 -7.66
CA GLY A 35 10.46 -8.39 -6.36
C GLY A 35 11.54 -7.93 -5.37
N MET A 36 12.10 -6.74 -5.56
CA MET A 36 13.13 -6.19 -4.67
C MET A 36 12.55 -5.75 -3.33
N ASN A 37 13.41 -5.66 -2.31
CA ASN A 37 13.03 -5.25 -0.97
C ASN A 37 13.59 -3.85 -0.65
N PRO A 38 12.75 -2.86 -0.29
CA PRO A 38 13.18 -1.49 -0.02
C PRO A 38 14.17 -1.41 1.14
N LYS A 39 14.11 -2.32 2.12
CA LYS A 39 15.06 -2.37 3.24
C LYS A 39 16.47 -2.76 2.80
N LYS A 40 16.60 -3.48 1.68
CA LYS A 40 17.89 -3.92 1.15
C LYS A 40 18.53 -2.88 0.22
N PHE A 41 17.81 -1.82 -0.16
CA PHE A 41 18.34 -0.77 -1.04
C PHE A 41 19.58 -0.09 -0.47
N GLY A 42 19.70 0.03 0.85
CA GLY A 42 20.92 0.58 1.46
C GLY A 42 22.19 -0.23 1.15
N LYS A 43 22.09 -1.55 0.96
CA LYS A 43 23.24 -2.37 0.54
C LYS A 43 23.55 -2.24 -0.94
N VAL A 44 22.54 -1.94 -1.76
CA VAL A 44 22.66 -1.83 -3.22
C VAL A 44 23.13 -0.43 -3.63
N ALA A 45 22.62 0.61 -2.97
CA ALA A 45 22.98 2.01 -3.16
C ALA A 45 24.34 2.37 -2.53
N ASN A 46 25.33 1.48 -2.61
CA ASN A 46 26.69 1.73 -2.12
C ASN A 46 27.60 2.39 -3.17
N HIS A 47 27.00 3.08 -4.16
CA HIS A 47 27.73 3.71 -5.25
C HIS A 47 28.76 4.75 -4.77
N LYS A 48 28.51 5.42 -3.64
CA LYS A 48 29.44 6.40 -3.07
C LYS A 48 30.76 5.77 -2.55
N GLN A 49 30.74 4.49 -2.18
CA GLN A 49 31.95 3.78 -1.72
C GLN A 49 32.58 2.95 -2.84
N GLU A 50 31.76 2.47 -3.79
CA GLU A 50 32.20 1.69 -4.94
C GLU A 50 31.78 2.42 -6.22
N PRO A 51 32.61 3.34 -6.75
CA PRO A 51 32.25 4.17 -7.91
C PRO A 51 32.02 3.37 -9.19
N TRP A 52 32.49 2.11 -9.25
CA TRP A 52 32.20 1.18 -10.35
C TRP A 52 30.81 0.52 -10.28
N LYS A 53 30.05 0.69 -9.19
CA LYS A 53 28.63 0.28 -9.14
C LYS A 53 27.77 1.32 -9.82
N GLU A 54 26.72 0.91 -10.52
CA GLU A 54 25.72 1.86 -11.03
C GLU A 54 24.92 2.50 -9.90
N PRO A 55 24.44 3.74 -10.05
CA PRO A 55 23.50 4.31 -9.09
C PRO A 55 22.22 3.47 -9.07
N LEU A 56 21.55 3.44 -7.91
CA LEU A 56 20.37 2.57 -7.71
C LEU A 56 19.25 2.76 -8.75
N PRO A 57 18.91 3.98 -9.21
CA PRO A 57 17.93 4.18 -10.30
C PRO A 57 18.31 3.40 -11.57
N ASP A 58 19.51 3.64 -12.09
CA ASP A 58 20.00 3.03 -13.33
C ASP A 58 20.10 1.50 -13.21
N PHE A 59 20.50 1.01 -12.03
CA PHE A 59 20.53 -0.42 -11.74
C PHE A 59 19.12 -1.06 -11.79
N ILE A 60 18.09 -0.36 -11.31
CA ILE A 60 16.72 -0.85 -11.38
C ILE A 60 16.24 -0.88 -12.84
N GLU A 61 16.55 0.16 -13.62
CA GLU A 61 16.21 0.22 -15.05
C GLU A 61 16.89 -0.89 -15.86
N SER A 62 18.20 -1.10 -15.65
CA SER A 62 18.97 -2.12 -16.37
C SER A 62 18.47 -3.53 -16.06
N LEU A 63 18.16 -3.84 -14.80
CA LEU A 63 17.53 -5.09 -14.40
C LEU A 63 16.13 -5.27 -14.98
N TYR A 64 15.33 -4.22 -14.97
CA TYR A 64 13.96 -4.25 -15.51
C TYR A 64 13.98 -4.55 -17.00
N ARG A 65 14.83 -3.83 -17.74
CA ARG A 65 15.06 -4.04 -19.18
C ARG A 65 15.54 -5.46 -19.48
N LYS A 66 16.46 -6.00 -18.69
CA LYS A 66 16.97 -7.37 -18.87
C LYS A 66 15.90 -8.45 -18.66
N ARG A 67 15.01 -8.28 -17.70
CA ARG A 67 13.99 -9.28 -17.36
C ARG A 67 12.73 -9.18 -18.22
N PHE A 68 12.27 -7.96 -18.47
CA PHE A 68 10.98 -7.70 -19.13
C PHE A 68 11.12 -7.23 -20.58
N LYS A 69 12.33 -6.90 -21.04
CA LYS A 69 12.60 -6.34 -22.38
C LYS A 69 11.78 -5.08 -22.67
N LYS A 70 11.44 -4.33 -21.62
CA LYS A 70 10.70 -3.06 -21.67
C LYS A 70 11.52 -2.02 -20.93
N ASP A 71 11.55 -0.81 -21.46
CA ASP A 71 12.26 0.30 -20.80
C ASP A 71 11.42 0.95 -19.70
N ARG A 72 10.08 0.80 -19.72
CA ARG A 72 9.17 1.40 -18.75
C ARG A 72 8.02 0.47 -18.37
N PRO A 73 7.55 0.51 -17.11
CA PRO A 73 6.35 -0.21 -16.70
C PRO A 73 5.11 0.46 -17.31
N GLU A 74 4.15 -0.34 -17.78
CA GLU A 74 2.90 0.14 -18.39
C GLU A 74 1.98 0.85 -17.38
N ASN A 75 2.07 0.50 -16.09
CA ASN A 75 1.20 1.06 -15.05
C ASN A 75 2.00 1.62 -13.88
N ILE A 76 2.36 2.90 -13.98
CA ILE A 76 3.05 3.62 -12.90
C ILE A 76 2.00 3.99 -11.84
N ARG A 77 1.93 3.19 -10.77
CA ARG A 77 1.09 3.47 -9.61
C ARG A 77 1.95 3.96 -8.45
N SER A 78 1.79 5.22 -8.08
CA SER A 78 2.44 5.77 -6.88
C SER A 78 1.99 5.02 -5.62
N VAL A 79 2.91 4.92 -4.66
CA VAL A 79 2.68 4.24 -3.38
C VAL A 79 1.52 4.90 -2.63
N GLU A 80 1.42 6.22 -2.68
CA GLU A 80 0.37 7.02 -2.05
C GLU A 80 -1.01 6.71 -2.65
N ARG A 81 -1.11 6.54 -3.98
CA ARG A 81 -2.38 6.19 -4.65
C ARG A 81 -2.90 4.83 -4.20
N MET A 82 -2.01 3.84 -4.08
CA MET A 82 -2.38 2.49 -3.61
C MET A 82 -2.80 2.47 -2.14
N VAL A 83 -2.14 3.26 -1.29
CA VAL A 83 -2.56 3.43 0.11
C VAL A 83 -3.97 3.97 0.15
N LYS A 84 -4.25 5.07 -0.57
CA LYS A 84 -5.58 5.71 -0.57
C LYS A 84 -6.68 4.75 -1.03
N GLU A 85 -6.39 3.94 -2.05
CA GLU A 85 -7.31 2.90 -2.53
C GLU A 85 -7.56 1.80 -1.48
N LYS A 86 -6.50 1.34 -0.80
CA LYS A 86 -6.61 0.36 0.28
C LYS A 86 -7.41 0.89 1.46
N GLU A 87 -7.19 2.14 1.86
CA GLU A 87 -7.95 2.79 2.93
C GLU A 87 -9.42 2.91 2.57
N ARG A 88 -9.75 3.34 1.34
CA ARG A 88 -11.13 3.40 0.84
C ARG A 88 -11.81 2.03 0.92
N LYS A 89 -11.15 0.98 0.42
CA LYS A 89 -11.69 -0.39 0.44
C LYS A 89 -11.83 -0.94 1.86
N GLN A 90 -10.93 -0.58 2.77
CA GLN A 90 -11.05 -0.96 4.18
C GLN A 90 -12.19 -0.22 4.88
N ALA A 91 -12.36 1.08 4.62
CA ALA A 91 -13.45 1.88 5.17
C ALA A 91 -14.82 1.35 4.71
N GLU A 92 -14.95 1.02 3.43
CA GLU A 92 -16.17 0.43 2.86
C GLU A 92 -16.51 -0.92 3.51
N ARG A 93 -15.51 -1.80 3.66
CA ARG A 93 -15.68 -3.09 4.37
C ARG A 93 -16.13 -2.89 5.82
N LYS A 94 -15.57 -1.90 6.50
CA LYS A 94 -15.92 -1.58 7.88
C LYS A 94 -17.36 -1.04 7.96
N ALA A 95 -17.74 -0.14 7.07
CA ALA A 95 -19.09 0.40 7.00
C ALA A 95 -20.13 -0.69 6.71
N ARG A 96 -19.85 -1.60 5.76
CA ARG A 96 -20.74 -2.74 5.47
C ARG A 96 -20.90 -3.66 6.67
N LYS A 97 -19.81 -3.93 7.41
CA LYS A 97 -19.87 -4.75 8.63
C LYS A 97 -20.67 -4.06 9.74
N GLN A 98 -20.52 -2.74 9.88
CA GLN A 98 -21.27 -1.96 10.87
C GLN A 98 -22.77 -1.96 10.54
N GLN A 99 -23.15 -1.71 9.28
CA GLN A 99 -24.55 -1.77 8.84
C GLN A 99 -25.19 -3.13 9.07
N GLU A 100 -24.46 -4.23 8.85
CA GLU A 100 -24.94 -5.58 9.11
C GLU A 100 -25.15 -5.82 10.62
N GLN A 101 -24.24 -5.31 11.47
CA GLN A 101 -24.38 -5.40 12.93
C GLN A 101 -25.56 -4.58 13.44
N ASP A 102 -25.70 -3.33 12.97
CA ASP A 102 -26.82 -2.46 13.33
C ASP A 102 -28.16 -3.07 12.89
N ARG A 103 -28.20 -3.71 11.71
CA ARG A 103 -29.39 -4.43 11.20
C ARG A 103 -29.73 -5.68 12.02
N GLN A 104 -28.74 -6.41 12.50
CA GLN A 104 -28.94 -7.59 13.36
C GLN A 104 -29.43 -7.18 14.76
N GLN A 105 -28.91 -6.08 15.31
CA GLN A 105 -29.38 -5.53 16.58
C GLN A 105 -30.80 -4.95 16.49
N SER A 106 -31.16 -4.27 15.39
CA SER A 106 -32.52 -3.79 15.20
C SER A 106 -33.53 -4.93 15.03
N ASN A 107 -33.13 -6.04 14.40
CA ASN A 107 -34.00 -7.19 14.19
C ASN A 107 -34.17 -8.07 15.45
N ALA A 108 -33.19 -8.05 16.37
CA ALA A 108 -33.29 -8.74 17.67
C ALA A 108 -34.10 -7.97 18.72
N GLY A 109 -34.26 -6.64 18.55
CA GLY A 109 -35.04 -5.80 19.47
C GLY A 109 -36.56 -5.81 19.23
N ASP A 110 -37.04 -6.34 18.09
CA ASP A 110 -38.47 -6.36 17.77
C ASP A 110 -39.19 -7.66 18.18
N SER A 111 -38.47 -8.63 18.77
CA SER A 111 -39.04 -9.89 19.29
C SER A 111 -39.48 -9.85 20.76
N GLU A 112 -39.36 -8.70 21.44
CA GLU A 112 -39.82 -8.49 22.83
C GLU A 112 -41.05 -7.57 22.94
N ARG A 113 -41.94 -7.57 21.94
CA ARG A 113 -43.30 -7.06 22.16
C ARG A 113 -44.17 -8.21 22.66
N PRO A 114 -44.53 -8.28 23.95
CA PRO A 114 -45.61 -9.17 24.35
C PRO A 114 -46.86 -8.70 23.61
N ALA A 115 -47.35 -9.55 22.70
CA ALA A 115 -48.77 -9.56 22.38
C ALA A 115 -49.51 -9.88 23.69
N ASP A 116 -50.67 -9.27 23.88
CA ASP A 116 -51.57 -9.34 25.04
C ASP A 116 -51.32 -8.22 26.08
N VAL A 117 -52.31 -7.43 26.51
CA VAL A 117 -53.72 -7.80 26.79
C VAL A 117 -54.65 -6.62 26.45
N LEU A 118 -55.59 -6.83 25.54
CA LEU A 118 -56.88 -6.11 25.48
C LEU A 118 -57.85 -6.89 26.38
N PHE A 119 -58.25 -6.33 27.52
CA PHE A 119 -59.54 -6.61 28.15
C PHE A 119 -59.89 -5.51 29.17
#